data_AF-A0A0F9Z0D9-F1
#
_entry.id   AF-A0A0F9Z0D9-F1
#
_cell.length_a   1.000
_cell.length_b   1.000
_cell.length_c   1.000
_cell.angle_alpha   90.00
_cell.angle_beta   90.00
_cell.angle_gamma   90.00
#
_symmetry.space_group_name_H-M   'P 1'
#
loop_
_entity.id
_entity.type
_entity.pdbx_description
1 polymer ?
#
loop_
_entity_poly.entity_id
_entity_poly.type
_entity_poly.pdbx_seq_one_letter_code
_entity_poly.pdbx_strand_id
1 'polypeptide(L)'
;MKTTPVLLSLIKTEFKQLLSALQQKHILIDTNFLIDANRNKNIFSDLIESLKKNSCTLVTINGVYHEFIKGRKSIEDYKSMFSYYQEIIDYEIPFDSSVRENANTLIKVLLKRSSQISYTDILLLATLMKYNQNMYLLSKDKSDIPLFLFPVKATIPIDSGETNYFYSIYSLDQINYEKELEKILKK
;
A
#
# COMPACT_ATOMS: atom_id res chain seq x y z
N MET A 1 41.67 0.64 -1.84
CA MET A 1 40.83 0.19 -2.98
C MET A 1 39.50 0.92 -2.90
N LYS A 2 39.15 1.74 -3.90
CA LYS A 2 37.84 2.40 -3.99
C LYS A 2 36.85 1.38 -4.56
N THR A 3 35.92 0.90 -3.76
CA THR A 3 34.79 0.10 -4.22
C THR A 3 33.88 1.00 -5.06
N THR A 4 33.84 0.72 -6.35
CA THR A 4 33.01 1.42 -7.34
C THR A 4 31.51 1.24 -7.03
N PRO A 5 30.67 2.29 -7.21
CA PRO A 5 29.25 2.33 -6.81
C PRO A 5 28.33 1.56 -7.78
N VAL A 6 28.55 0.25 -7.93
CA VAL A 6 27.75 -0.59 -8.83
C VAL A 6 26.37 -0.89 -8.23
N LEU A 7 26.26 -0.92 -6.90
CA LEU A 7 24.99 -1.24 -6.23
C LEU A 7 23.96 -0.10 -6.31
N LEU A 8 24.39 1.16 -6.28
CA LEU A 8 23.49 2.32 -6.34
C LEU A 8 22.93 2.57 -7.74
N SER A 9 23.65 2.22 -8.82
CA SER A 9 23.20 2.49 -10.19
C SER A 9 22.15 1.50 -10.70
N LEU A 10 22.29 0.21 -10.37
CA LEU A 10 21.30 -0.84 -10.69
C LEU A 10 19.99 -0.62 -9.93
N ILE A 11 20.04 -0.39 -8.60
CA ILE A 11 18.86 -0.09 -7.78
C ILE A 11 18.15 1.18 -8.28
N LYS A 12 18.91 2.23 -8.66
CA LYS A 12 18.32 3.45 -9.23
C LYS A 12 17.68 3.23 -10.59
N THR A 13 18.19 2.29 -11.41
CA THR A 13 17.62 2.00 -12.73
C THR A 13 16.29 1.26 -12.59
N GLU A 14 16.23 0.27 -11.71
CA GLU A 14 14.99 -0.44 -11.39
C GLU A 14 13.96 0.50 -10.72
N PHE A 15 14.41 1.39 -9.83
CA PHE A 15 13.53 2.37 -9.19
C PHE A 15 12.98 3.39 -10.20
N LYS A 16 13.79 3.88 -11.15
CA LYS A 16 13.31 4.77 -12.22
C LYS A 16 12.28 4.09 -13.12
N GLN A 17 12.51 2.83 -13.47
CA GLN A 17 11.55 2.04 -14.25
C GLN A 17 10.24 1.84 -13.47
N LEU A 18 10.33 1.56 -12.17
CA LEU A 18 9.18 1.49 -11.28
C LEU A 18 8.42 2.82 -11.24
N LEU A 19 9.11 3.94 -10.99
CA LEU A 19 8.48 5.26 -11.01
C LEU A 19 7.79 5.50 -12.34
N SER A 20 8.46 5.26 -13.47
CA SER A 20 7.83 5.40 -14.79
C SER A 20 6.57 4.55 -14.94
N ALA A 21 6.54 3.32 -14.41
CA ALA A 21 5.36 2.46 -14.43
C ALA A 21 4.23 2.95 -13.50
N LEU A 22 4.56 3.68 -12.44
CA LEU A 22 3.62 4.27 -11.49
C LEU A 22 3.19 5.70 -11.87
N GLN A 23 3.70 6.26 -12.96
CA GLN A 23 3.41 7.64 -13.35
C GLN A 23 1.91 7.88 -13.52
N GLN A 24 1.39 8.95 -12.89
CA GLN A 24 -0.04 9.30 -12.90
C GLN A 24 -0.96 8.22 -12.30
N LYS A 25 -0.44 7.37 -11.42
CA LYS A 25 -1.22 6.34 -10.72
C LYS A 25 -1.53 6.76 -9.29
N HIS A 26 -2.58 6.17 -8.75
CA HIS A 26 -2.90 6.26 -7.32
C HIS A 26 -2.12 5.21 -6.55
N ILE A 27 -1.47 5.60 -5.46
CA ILE A 27 -0.80 4.70 -4.54
C ILE A 27 -1.61 4.66 -3.26
N LEU A 28 -2.30 3.55 -3.04
CA LEU A 28 -3.05 3.26 -1.83
C LEU A 28 -2.06 2.94 -0.70
N ILE A 29 -2.05 3.77 0.33
CA ILE A 29 -1.13 3.73 1.45
C ILE A 29 -1.75 2.96 2.61
N ASP A 30 -0.99 1.99 3.12
CA ASP A 30 -1.29 1.17 4.29
C ASP A 30 -0.83 1.86 5.60
N THR A 31 -1.44 1.47 6.73
CA THR A 31 -1.11 1.92 8.09
C THR A 31 0.36 1.72 8.40
N ASN A 32 0.93 0.56 8.03
CA ASN A 32 2.33 0.24 8.32
C ASN A 32 3.32 1.24 7.69
N PHE A 33 3.02 1.76 6.50
CA PHE A 33 3.84 2.75 5.82
C PHE A 33 3.81 4.07 6.57
N LEU A 34 2.63 4.54 6.96
CA LEU A 34 2.48 5.79 7.70
C LEU A 34 3.20 5.75 9.04
N ILE A 35 3.09 4.63 9.78
CA ILE A 35 3.77 4.45 11.07
C ILE A 35 5.29 4.57 10.91
N ASP A 36 5.88 3.83 9.98
CA ASP A 36 7.33 3.80 9.80
C ASP A 36 7.85 5.10 9.20
N ALA A 37 7.13 5.70 8.26
CA ALA A 37 7.43 7.01 7.71
C ALA A 37 7.42 8.10 8.80
N ASN A 38 6.43 8.09 9.69
CA ASN A 38 6.37 9.08 10.77
C ASN A 38 7.54 8.94 11.77
N ARG A 39 8.00 7.72 12.02
CA ARG A 39 9.16 7.46 12.88
C ARG A 39 10.47 7.88 12.23
N ASN A 40 10.56 7.76 10.91
CA ASN A 40 11.79 7.95 10.13
C ASN A 40 11.59 8.96 8.99
N LYS A 41 11.08 10.15 9.30
CA LYS A 41 10.61 11.14 8.30
C LYS A 41 11.63 11.42 7.19
N ASN A 42 12.89 11.66 7.57
CA ASN A 42 13.97 11.99 6.63
C ASN A 42 14.27 10.88 5.61
N ILE A 43 14.02 9.62 5.97
CA ILE A 43 14.33 8.47 5.11
C ILE A 43 13.17 8.22 4.14
N PHE A 44 11.93 8.41 4.60
CA PHE A 44 10.74 8.17 3.79
C PHE A 44 10.37 9.38 2.92
N SER A 45 10.81 10.59 3.27
CA SER A 45 10.56 11.81 2.50
C SER A 45 11.05 11.69 1.06
N ASP A 46 12.22 11.10 0.82
CA ASP A 46 12.78 10.93 -0.51
C ASP A 46 11.88 10.06 -1.41
N LEU A 47 11.32 8.99 -0.85
CA LEU A 47 10.38 8.12 -1.57
C LEU A 47 9.06 8.84 -1.84
N ILE A 48 8.48 9.49 -0.82
CA ILE A 48 7.22 10.23 -0.93
C ILE A 48 7.35 11.33 -1.98
N GLU A 49 8.42 12.12 -1.93
CA GLU A 49 8.71 13.16 -2.90
C GLU A 49 8.92 12.58 -4.30
N SER A 50 9.63 11.46 -4.43
CA SER A 50 9.86 10.81 -5.73
C SER A 50 8.55 10.35 -6.37
N LEU A 51 7.64 9.78 -5.58
CA LEU A 51 6.30 9.40 -6.03
C LEU A 51 5.49 10.64 -6.45
N LYS A 52 5.44 11.68 -5.61
CA LYS A 52 4.69 12.91 -5.91
C LYS A 52 5.26 13.68 -7.12
N LYS A 53 6.59 13.81 -7.23
CA LYS A 53 7.29 14.41 -8.39
C LYS A 53 6.98 13.65 -9.69
N ASN A 54 6.72 12.36 -9.58
CA ASN A 54 6.31 11.51 -10.69
C ASN A 54 4.78 11.51 -10.92
N SER A 55 4.08 12.52 -10.38
CA SER A 55 2.62 12.69 -10.51
C SER A 55 1.80 11.54 -9.95
N CYS A 56 2.34 10.75 -9.02
CA CYS A 56 1.53 9.79 -8.27
C CYS A 56 0.69 10.53 -7.23
N THR A 57 -0.55 10.07 -7.04
CA THR A 57 -1.43 10.56 -5.96
C THR A 57 -1.40 9.56 -4.82
N LEU A 58 -0.99 9.98 -3.63
CA LEU A 58 -0.97 9.13 -2.44
C LEU A 58 -2.35 9.18 -1.78
N VAL A 59 -3.01 8.04 -1.74
CA VAL A 59 -4.40 7.92 -1.24
C VAL A 59 -4.47 6.89 -0.13
N THR A 60 -5.51 6.95 0.69
CA THR A 60 -5.77 5.92 1.71
C THR A 60 -7.26 5.76 1.97
N ILE A 61 -7.63 4.92 2.93
CA ILE A 61 -9.01 4.75 3.39
C ILE A 61 -9.14 5.16 4.85
N ASN A 62 -10.37 5.48 5.27
CA ASN A 62 -10.68 5.89 6.63
C ASN A 62 -10.18 4.91 7.72
N GLY A 63 -10.23 3.60 7.47
CA GLY A 63 -9.73 2.58 8.40
C GLY A 63 -8.24 2.74 8.71
N VAL A 64 -7.43 3.02 7.70
CA VAL A 64 -5.98 3.25 7.85
C VAL A 64 -5.71 4.50 8.65
N TYR A 65 -6.44 5.60 8.38
CA TYR A 65 -6.36 6.81 9.19
C TYR A 65 -6.65 6.52 10.66
N HIS A 66 -7.73 5.79 10.96
CA HIS A 66 -8.10 5.43 12.32
C HIS A 66 -7.04 4.58 13.01
N GLU A 67 -6.42 3.62 12.32
CA GLU A 67 -5.33 2.83 12.90
C GLU A 67 -4.07 3.65 13.15
N PHE A 68 -3.72 4.56 12.23
CA PHE A 68 -2.54 5.41 12.35
C PHE A 68 -2.61 6.36 13.57
N ILE A 69 -3.77 6.97 13.80
CA ILE A 69 -4.01 7.85 14.95
C ILE A 69 -4.34 7.10 16.24
N LYS A 70 -4.61 5.80 16.21
CA LYS A 70 -5.00 5.03 17.40
C LYS A 70 -3.84 4.98 18.41
N GLY A 71 -4.18 5.10 19.69
CA GLY A 71 -3.22 4.92 20.80
C GLY A 71 -2.38 6.14 21.15
N ARG A 72 -2.72 7.34 20.66
CA ARG A 72 -2.10 8.59 21.13
C ARG A 72 -2.57 8.91 22.54
N LYS A 73 -1.64 9.37 23.38
CA LYS A 73 -1.86 9.63 24.81
C LYS A 73 -2.16 11.09 25.11
N SER A 74 -1.91 11.99 24.16
CA SER A 74 -2.12 13.43 24.30
C SER A 74 -2.75 14.02 23.03
N ILE A 75 -3.33 15.21 23.17
CA ILE A 75 -3.89 15.97 22.04
C ILE A 75 -2.77 16.53 21.15
N GLU A 76 -1.60 16.82 21.72
CA GLU A 76 -0.40 17.25 21.00
C GLU A 76 0.12 16.14 20.08
N ASP A 77 0.20 14.90 20.58
CA ASP A 77 0.59 13.73 19.79
C ASP A 77 -0.39 13.51 18.64
N TYR A 78 -1.70 13.63 18.92
CA TYR A 78 -2.74 13.53 17.89
C TYR A 78 -2.57 14.60 16.81
N LYS A 79 -2.40 15.87 17.19
CA LYS A 79 -2.22 16.99 16.24
C LYS A 79 -0.98 16.82 15.38
N SER A 80 0.13 16.37 15.96
CA SER A 80 1.38 16.11 15.24
C SER A 80 1.20 15.01 14.18
N MET A 81 0.56 13.90 14.57
CA MET A 81 0.27 12.77 13.68
C MET A 81 -0.71 13.15 12.57
N PHE A 82 -1.76 13.89 12.91
CA PHE A 82 -2.73 14.38 11.95
C PHE A 82 -2.09 15.32 10.93
N SER A 83 -1.24 16.24 11.38
CA SER A 83 -0.51 17.15 10.47
C SER A 83 0.38 16.36 9.50
N TYR A 84 1.07 15.33 10.00
CA TYR A 84 1.91 14.47 9.16
C TYR A 84 1.08 13.63 8.17
N TYR A 85 -0.09 13.14 8.60
CA TYR A 85 -1.03 12.45 7.71
C TYR A 85 -1.45 13.35 6.54
N GLN A 86 -1.82 14.60 6.82
CA GLN A 86 -2.24 15.57 5.79
C GLN A 86 -1.10 16.00 4.86
N GLU A 87 0.16 15.95 5.33
CA GLU A 87 1.33 16.23 4.50
C GLU A 87 1.55 15.14 3.43
N ILE A 88 1.34 13.87 3.81
CA ILE A 88 1.58 12.72 2.94
C ILE A 88 0.39 12.43 2.05
N ILE A 89 -0.80 12.31 2.63
CA ILE A 89 -1.99 11.78 1.96
C ILE A 89 -2.70 12.91 1.21
N ASP A 90 -2.80 12.76 -0.10
CA ASP A 90 -3.45 13.73 -0.97
C ASP A 90 -4.98 13.59 -0.93
N TYR A 91 -5.49 12.37 -0.72
CA TYR A 91 -6.93 12.10 -0.67
C TYR A 91 -7.31 10.83 0.12
N GLU A 92 -8.41 10.89 0.86
CA GLU A 92 -9.02 9.73 1.52
C GLU A 92 -10.19 9.21 0.69
N ILE A 93 -10.12 7.95 0.25
CA ILE A 93 -11.14 7.31 -0.58
C ILE A 93 -12.36 6.98 0.29
N PRO A 94 -13.56 7.44 -0.10
CA PRO A 94 -14.78 7.13 0.63
C PRO A 94 -15.14 5.65 0.48
N PHE A 95 -15.65 5.07 1.57
CA PHE A 95 -16.26 3.74 1.53
C PHE A 95 -17.65 3.81 0.92
N ASP A 96 -17.85 3.11 -0.19
CA ASP A 96 -19.13 3.05 -0.90
C ASP A 96 -19.62 1.61 -1.13
N SER A 97 -20.78 1.48 -1.78
CA SER A 97 -21.40 0.18 -2.04
C SER A 97 -20.53 -0.74 -2.89
N SER A 98 -19.76 -0.21 -3.84
CA SER A 98 -18.89 -1.00 -4.70
C SER A 98 -17.71 -1.59 -3.92
N VAL A 99 -17.09 -0.79 -3.05
CA VAL A 99 -16.04 -1.30 -2.14
C VAL A 99 -16.62 -2.36 -1.20
N ARG A 100 -17.83 -2.16 -0.67
CA ARG A 100 -18.51 -3.13 0.18
C ARG A 100 -18.82 -4.45 -0.55
N GLU A 101 -19.28 -4.38 -1.79
CA GLU A 101 -19.54 -5.56 -2.62
C GLU A 101 -18.26 -6.33 -2.93
N ASN A 102 -17.17 -5.61 -3.26
CA ASN A 102 -15.86 -6.21 -3.44
C ASN A 102 -15.37 -6.88 -2.15
N ALA A 103 -15.50 -6.23 -0.99
CA ALA A 103 -15.11 -6.79 0.29
C ALA A 103 -15.87 -8.08 0.61
N ASN A 104 -17.19 -8.08 0.44
CA ASN A 104 -18.03 -9.26 0.65
C ASN A 104 -17.63 -10.40 -0.28
N THR A 105 -17.33 -10.09 -1.54
CA THR A 105 -16.94 -11.10 -2.53
C THR A 105 -15.53 -11.62 -2.24
N LEU A 106 -14.61 -10.75 -1.84
CA LEU A 106 -13.27 -11.13 -1.44
C LEU A 106 -13.27 -12.07 -0.23
N ILE A 107 -14.10 -11.78 0.79
CA ILE A 107 -14.28 -12.67 1.94
C ILE A 107 -14.76 -14.05 1.48
N LYS A 108 -15.71 -14.12 0.55
CA LYS A 108 -16.17 -15.40 -0.03
C LYS A 108 -15.07 -16.11 -0.82
N VAL A 109 -14.25 -15.38 -1.58
CA VAL A 109 -13.11 -15.95 -2.32
C VAL A 109 -12.04 -16.52 -1.37
N LEU A 110 -11.78 -15.83 -0.27
CA LEU A 110 -10.73 -16.21 0.67
C LEU A 110 -11.18 -17.27 1.70
N LEU A 111 -12.49 -17.43 1.93
CA LEU A 111 -13.10 -18.37 2.90
C LEU A 111 -12.27 -18.45 4.21
N LYS A 112 -11.67 -19.62 4.48
CA LYS A 112 -10.87 -19.90 5.68
C LYS A 112 -9.67 -18.96 5.88
N ARG A 113 -9.13 -18.38 4.81
CA ARG A 113 -8.03 -17.41 4.90
C ARG A 113 -8.49 -16.02 5.32
N SER A 114 -9.77 -15.68 5.12
CA SER A 114 -10.28 -14.35 5.45
C SER A 114 -10.21 -14.04 6.95
N SER A 115 -10.30 -15.05 7.82
CA SER A 115 -10.21 -14.86 9.28
C SER A 115 -8.83 -14.46 9.77
N GLN A 116 -7.80 -14.55 8.92
CA GLN A 116 -6.43 -14.16 9.24
C GLN A 116 -6.12 -12.73 8.80
N ILE A 117 -7.00 -12.12 8.01
CA ILE A 117 -6.80 -10.80 7.41
C ILE A 117 -7.65 -9.81 8.20
N SER A 118 -7.08 -8.66 8.56
CA SER A 118 -7.84 -7.64 9.28
C SER A 118 -8.96 -7.08 8.41
N TYR A 119 -10.01 -6.54 9.04
CA TYR A 119 -11.08 -5.91 8.28
C TYR A 119 -10.59 -4.70 7.48
N THR A 120 -9.65 -3.93 8.03
CA THR A 120 -9.00 -2.80 7.32
C THR A 120 -8.27 -3.28 6.08
N ASP A 121 -7.54 -4.39 6.16
CA ASP A 121 -6.84 -4.97 5.01
C ASP A 121 -7.82 -5.49 3.95
N ILE A 122 -8.92 -6.13 4.35
CA ILE A 122 -9.99 -6.50 3.41
C ILE A 122 -10.54 -5.27 2.68
N LEU A 123 -10.72 -4.15 3.39
CA LEU A 123 -11.18 -2.90 2.77
C LEU A 123 -10.13 -2.28 1.84
N LEU A 124 -8.84 -2.34 2.18
CA LEU A 124 -7.75 -1.91 1.30
C LEU A 124 -7.75 -2.72 0.01
N LEU A 125 -7.81 -4.05 0.12
CA LEU A 125 -7.84 -4.95 -1.03
C LEU A 125 -9.10 -4.77 -1.88
N ALA A 126 -10.26 -4.58 -1.25
CA ALA A 126 -11.52 -4.30 -1.95
C ALA A 126 -11.51 -2.94 -2.67
N THR A 127 -10.84 -1.94 -2.10
CA THR A 127 -10.61 -0.64 -2.74
C THR A 127 -9.69 -0.78 -3.94
N LEU A 128 -8.59 -1.53 -3.78
CA LEU A 128 -7.67 -1.85 -4.88
C LEU A 128 -8.39 -2.60 -6.00
N MET A 129 -9.33 -3.50 -5.68
CA MET A 129 -10.15 -4.18 -6.68
C MET A 129 -11.00 -3.22 -7.50
N LYS A 130 -11.61 -2.22 -6.85
CA LYS A 130 -12.47 -1.23 -7.51
C LYS A 130 -11.69 -0.37 -8.51
N TYR A 131 -10.47 0.03 -8.16
CA TYR A 131 -9.66 0.97 -8.95
C TYR A 131 -8.44 0.29 -9.62
N ASN A 132 -8.51 -1.02 -9.88
CA ASN A 132 -7.37 -1.85 -10.24
C ASN A 132 -6.54 -1.38 -11.46
N GLN A 133 -7.12 -0.62 -12.39
CA GLN A 133 -6.46 -0.15 -13.60
C GLN A 133 -5.47 1.00 -13.32
N ASN A 134 -5.74 1.77 -12.27
CA ASN A 134 -5.02 3.02 -11.97
C ASN A 134 -4.55 3.10 -10.52
N MET A 135 -4.63 2.01 -9.76
CA MET A 135 -4.27 1.98 -8.35
C MET A 135 -3.35 0.81 -8.03
N TYR A 136 -2.40 1.07 -7.15
CA TYR A 136 -1.53 0.06 -6.54
C TYR A 136 -1.56 0.21 -5.02
N LEU A 137 -1.36 -0.88 -4.29
CA LEU A 137 -1.20 -0.84 -2.83
C LEU A 137 0.28 -0.85 -2.47
N LEU A 138 0.70 0.03 -1.56
CA LEU A 138 2.02 0.07 -0.96
C LEU A 138 1.93 -0.45 0.48
N SER A 139 2.49 -1.63 0.74
CA SER A 139 2.43 -2.28 2.06
C SER A 139 3.69 -3.10 2.33
N LYS A 140 4.01 -3.32 3.62
CA LYS A 140 5.07 -4.27 4.04
C LYS A 140 4.53 -5.66 4.38
N ASP A 141 3.21 -5.82 4.48
CA ASP A 141 2.57 -7.01 5.07
C ASP A 141 2.36 -8.12 4.04
N LYS A 142 3.43 -8.88 3.81
CA LYS A 142 3.47 -9.97 2.82
C LYS A 142 2.65 -11.20 3.22
N SER A 143 2.43 -11.45 4.51
CA SER A 143 1.73 -12.66 5.00
C SER A 143 0.23 -12.58 4.82
N ASP A 144 -0.33 -11.37 4.93
CA ASP A 144 -1.78 -11.18 5.06
C ASP A 144 -2.42 -10.86 3.70
N ILE A 145 -1.61 -10.45 2.72
CA ILE A 145 -2.05 -10.19 1.35
C ILE A 145 -2.02 -11.48 0.52
N PRO A 146 -3.16 -11.96 -0.02
CA PRO A 146 -3.21 -13.19 -0.78
C PRO A 146 -2.57 -13.01 -2.18
N LEU A 147 -1.27 -13.33 -2.28
CA LEU A 147 -0.44 -13.06 -3.47
C LEU A 147 -0.96 -13.65 -4.79
N PHE A 148 -1.78 -14.71 -4.74
CA PHE A 148 -2.39 -15.29 -5.94
C PHE A 148 -3.48 -14.40 -6.55
N LEU A 149 -4.08 -13.51 -5.75
CA LEU A 149 -5.01 -12.47 -6.21
C LEU A 149 -4.33 -11.12 -6.32
N PHE A 150 -3.35 -10.84 -5.45
CA PHE A 150 -2.66 -9.56 -5.40
C PHE A 150 -1.15 -9.76 -5.54
N PRO A 151 -0.64 -10.03 -6.74
CA PRO A 151 0.78 -10.25 -6.94
C PRO A 151 1.61 -8.99 -6.69
N VAL A 152 2.84 -9.19 -6.22
CA VAL A 152 3.84 -8.12 -6.08
C VAL A 152 4.33 -7.72 -7.47
N LYS A 153 4.28 -6.42 -7.79
CA LYS A 153 4.82 -5.83 -9.02
C LYS A 153 6.23 -5.29 -8.83
N ALA A 154 6.54 -4.80 -7.64
CA ALA A 154 7.88 -4.36 -7.28
C ALA A 154 8.07 -4.40 -5.76
N THR A 155 9.33 -4.44 -5.34
CA THR A 155 9.73 -4.24 -3.95
C THR A 155 10.64 -3.01 -3.87
N ILE A 156 10.37 -2.11 -2.94
CA ILE A 156 11.12 -0.89 -2.68
C ILE A 156 11.90 -1.12 -1.37
N PRO A 157 13.22 -1.38 -1.45
CA PRO A 157 14.07 -1.39 -0.28
C PRO A 157 14.31 0.05 0.19
N ILE A 158 14.17 0.28 1.50
CA ILE A 158 14.45 1.57 2.14
C ILE A 158 15.42 1.30 3.29
N ASP A 159 16.62 1.83 3.18
CA ASP A 159 17.67 1.70 4.20
C ASP A 159 17.66 2.94 5.10
N SER A 160 17.40 2.74 6.38
CA SER A 160 17.46 3.80 7.39
C SER A 160 18.84 3.93 8.06
N GLY A 161 19.78 3.04 7.73
CA GLY A 161 21.05 2.85 8.44
C GLY A 161 20.94 1.91 9.65
N GLU A 162 19.80 1.91 10.34
CA GLU A 162 19.53 1.02 11.49
C GLU A 162 18.68 -0.19 11.12
N THR A 163 17.71 0.00 10.22
CA THR A 163 16.74 -1.00 9.79
C THR A 163 16.54 -0.92 8.27
N ASN A 164 16.43 -2.10 7.64
CA ASN A 164 16.03 -2.21 6.24
C ASN A 164 14.54 -2.49 6.16
N TYR A 165 13.79 -1.57 5.54
CA TYR A 165 12.38 -1.76 5.24
C TYR A 165 12.22 -2.27 3.80
N PHE A 166 11.25 -3.16 3.60
CA PHE A 166 10.96 -3.73 2.29
C PHE A 166 9.46 -3.58 1.98
N TYR A 167 9.11 -2.47 1.36
CA TYR A 167 7.73 -2.24 0.93
C TYR A 167 7.48 -2.88 -0.43
N SER A 168 6.30 -3.43 -0.62
CA SER A 168 5.89 -4.06 -1.87
C SER A 168 4.76 -3.27 -2.51
N ILE A 169 4.81 -3.17 -3.83
CA ILE A 169 3.75 -2.63 -4.68
C ILE A 169 2.90 -3.80 -5.14
N TYR A 170 1.64 -3.81 -4.74
CA TYR A 170 0.67 -4.84 -5.11
C TYR A 170 -0.33 -4.30 -6.14
N SER A 171 -0.81 -5.17 -7.02
CA SER A 171 -1.95 -4.89 -7.89
C SER A 171 -2.90 -6.07 -7.86
N LEU A 172 -4.17 -5.88 -8.24
CA LEU A 172 -5.07 -7.00 -8.50
C LEU A 172 -4.62 -7.78 -9.74
N ASP A 173 -4.67 -9.11 -9.66
CA ASP A 173 -4.73 -10.02 -10.80
C ASP A 173 -6.20 -10.35 -11.11
N GLN A 174 -6.79 -9.56 -11.99
CA GLN A 174 -8.21 -9.66 -12.35
C GLN A 174 -8.55 -11.07 -12.88
N ILE A 175 -7.65 -11.66 -13.66
CA ILE A 175 -7.86 -12.97 -14.30
C ILE A 175 -7.94 -14.06 -13.24
N ASN A 176 -7.02 -14.07 -12.27
CA ASN A 176 -7.06 -15.07 -11.20
C ASN A 176 -8.26 -14.84 -10.27
N TYR A 177 -8.60 -13.59 -10.00
CA TYR A 177 -9.80 -13.27 -9.21
C TYR A 177 -11.09 -13.83 -9.85
N GLU A 178 -11.30 -13.60 -11.14
CA GLU A 178 -12.46 -14.11 -11.87
C GLU A 178 -12.52 -15.65 -11.85
N LYS A 179 -11.37 -16.31 -12.05
CA LYS A 179 -11.27 -17.78 -11.96
C LYS A 179 -11.67 -18.31 -10.60
N GLU A 180 -11.25 -17.67 -9.51
CA GLU A 180 -11.64 -18.09 -8.16
C GLU A 180 -13.11 -17.81 -7.86
N LEU A 181 -13.64 -16.70 -8.35
CA LEU A 181 -15.06 -16.37 -8.22
C LEU A 181 -15.95 -17.40 -8.93
N GLU A 182 -15.60 -17.80 -10.15
CA GLU A 182 -16.34 -18.83 -10.89
C GLU A 182 -16.41 -20.17 -10.16
N LYS A 183 -15.32 -20.59 -9.50
CA LYS A 183 -15.28 -21.84 -8.72
C LYS A 183 -16.28 -21.84 -7.57
N ILE A 184 -16.63 -20.66 -7.07
CA ILE A 184 -17.60 -20.48 -5.98
C ILE A 184 -19.02 -20.46 -6.53
N LEU A 185 -19.26 -19.79 -7.66
CA LEU A 185 -20.59 -19.67 -8.27
C LEU A 185 -21.09 -20.98 -8.91
N LYS A 186 -20.18 -21.89 -9.30
CA LYS A 186 -20.52 -23.20 -9.87
C LYS A 186 -20.82 -24.29 -8.82
N LYS A 187 -20.80 -23.94 -7.53
CA LYS A 187 -21.15 -24.82 -6.41
C LYS A 187 -22.50 -24.43 -5.83
#